data_AF-A0A7J3CRQ5-F1
#
_entry.id   AF-A0A7J3CRQ5-F1
#
_cell.length_a   1.000
_cell.length_b   1.000
_cell.length_c   1.000
_cell.angle_alpha   90.00
_cell.angle_beta   90.00
_cell.angle_gamma   90.00
#
_symmetry.space_group_name_H-M   'P 1'
#
loop_
_entity.id
_entity.type
_entity.pdbx_description
1 polymer ?
#
loop_
_entity_poly.entity_id
_entity_poly.type
_entity_poly.pdbx_seq_one_letter_code
_entity_poly.pdbx_strand_id
1 'polypeptide(L)'
;MEKEHILNVLKEVKEALHDKDSIKLRNLSNETIHAASVEQEKFSIALAVIVYSLSKIIERTNYQKYPAWKAFLKKSLVNLEKASRFLEKDNINKFKESIMEIEKLINSLTGNFKTHVQQVFEKAKINKASRIYEHGVSMERTAELLGITIFELAEYAGKTGISDIDLSMTLPVEKRIKYVADIFK
;
A
#
# COMPACT_ATOMS: atom_id res chain seq x y z
N MET A 1 1.25 -8.41 -12.24
CA MET A 1 -0.17 -8.29 -11.81
C MET A 1 -1.01 -8.08 -13.05
N GLU A 2 -2.16 -8.76 -13.17
CA GLU A 2 -2.99 -8.63 -14.37
C GLU A 2 -3.63 -7.24 -14.47
N LYS A 3 -3.67 -6.68 -15.69
CA LYS A 3 -4.28 -5.37 -16.00
C LYS A 3 -5.71 -5.26 -15.45
N GLU A 4 -6.50 -6.31 -15.61
CA GLU A 4 -7.90 -6.36 -15.18
C GLU A 4 -8.03 -6.23 -13.66
N HIS A 5 -7.12 -6.86 -12.91
CA HIS A 5 -7.08 -6.73 -11.46
C HIS A 5 -6.76 -5.28 -11.04
N ILE A 6 -5.77 -4.63 -11.65
CA ILE A 6 -5.44 -3.23 -11.34
C ILE A 6 -6.63 -2.30 -11.66
N LEU A 7 -7.34 -2.54 -12.77
CA LEU A 7 -8.52 -1.75 -13.14
C LEU A 7 -9.65 -1.91 -12.11
N ASN A 8 -9.90 -3.12 -11.63
CA ASN A 8 -10.88 -3.39 -10.59
C ASN A 8 -10.49 -2.68 -9.28
N VAL A 9 -9.23 -2.79 -8.85
CA VAL A 9 -8.72 -2.06 -7.68
C VAL A 9 -8.91 -0.55 -7.84
N LEU A 10 -8.54 0.03 -8.99
CA LEU A 10 -8.72 1.46 -9.24
C LEU A 10 -10.19 1.88 -9.20
N LYS A 11 -11.10 1.05 -9.72
CA LYS A 11 -12.55 1.29 -9.64
C LYS A 11 -13.01 1.35 -8.18
N GLU A 12 -12.65 0.35 -7.39
CA GLU A 12 -13.05 0.28 -5.99
C GLU A 12 -12.42 1.37 -5.13
N VAL A 13 -11.18 1.76 -5.41
CA VAL A 13 -10.51 2.88 -4.76
C VAL A 13 -11.27 4.19 -5.03
N LYS A 14 -11.72 4.42 -6.27
CA LYS A 14 -12.50 5.63 -6.61
C LYS A 14 -13.80 5.70 -5.81
N GLU A 15 -14.54 4.60 -5.74
CA GLU A 15 -15.77 4.49 -4.96
C GLU A 15 -15.50 4.72 -3.46
N ALA A 16 -14.51 4.02 -2.89
CA ALA A 16 -14.15 4.18 -1.49
C ALA A 16 -13.66 5.60 -1.15
N LEU A 17 -12.97 6.27 -2.08
CA LEU A 17 -12.51 7.65 -1.90
C LEU A 17 -13.67 8.65 -1.94
N HIS A 18 -14.66 8.41 -2.80
CA HIS A 18 -15.89 9.19 -2.85
C HIS A 18 -16.68 9.08 -1.54
N ASP A 19 -16.84 7.85 -1.05
CA ASP A 19 -17.62 7.55 0.16
C ASP A 19 -16.82 7.79 1.46
N LYS A 20 -15.54 8.15 1.32
CA LYS A 20 -14.59 8.31 2.44
C LYS A 20 -14.47 7.04 3.30
N ASP A 21 -14.60 5.87 2.68
CA ASP A 21 -14.44 4.58 3.32
C ASP A 21 -12.95 4.25 3.51
N SER A 22 -12.40 4.76 4.62
CA SER A 22 -11.00 4.50 5.00
C SER A 22 -10.70 3.02 5.24
N ILE A 23 -11.68 2.22 5.67
CA ILE A 23 -11.48 0.79 5.93
C ILE A 23 -11.32 0.05 4.60
N LYS A 24 -12.23 0.31 3.64
CA LYS A 24 -12.15 -0.27 2.29
C LYS A 24 -10.85 0.11 1.59
N LEU A 25 -10.44 1.39 1.64
CA LEU A 25 -9.15 1.82 1.07
C LEU A 25 -7.96 1.06 1.68
N ARG A 26 -7.95 0.88 3.01
CA ARG A 26 -6.89 0.13 3.68
C ARG A 26 -6.83 -1.33 3.20
N ASN A 27 -7.98 -1.97 3.04
CA ASN A 27 -8.07 -3.36 2.57
C ASN A 27 -7.59 -3.49 1.12
N LEU A 28 -8.07 -2.63 0.21
CA LEU A 28 -7.64 -2.60 -1.18
C LEU A 28 -6.12 -2.41 -1.31
N SER A 29 -5.54 -1.54 -0.47
CA SER A 29 -4.09 -1.36 -0.41
C SER A 29 -3.34 -2.62 0.07
N ASN A 30 -3.91 -3.39 1.00
CA ASN A 30 -3.31 -4.65 1.47
C ASN A 30 -3.38 -5.74 0.39
N GLU A 31 -4.50 -5.83 -0.33
CA GLU A 31 -4.65 -6.75 -1.46
C GLU A 31 -3.68 -6.40 -2.59
N THR A 32 -3.57 -5.10 -2.91
CA THR A 32 -2.65 -4.61 -3.93
C THR A 32 -1.19 -4.92 -3.58
N ILE A 33 -0.76 -4.69 -2.33
CA ILE A 33 0.63 -4.97 -1.94
C ILE A 33 0.93 -6.46 -1.95
N HIS A 34 -0.05 -7.30 -1.58
CA HIS A 34 0.09 -8.75 -1.63
C HIS A 34 0.37 -9.23 -3.06
N ALA A 35 -0.49 -8.83 -4.02
CA ALA A 35 -0.31 -9.18 -5.41
C ALA A 35 0.94 -8.52 -6.05
N ALA A 36 1.31 -7.31 -5.61
CA ALA A 36 2.51 -6.62 -6.08
C ALA A 36 3.82 -7.21 -5.53
N SER A 37 3.79 -7.93 -4.40
CA SER A 37 5.00 -8.51 -3.80
C SER A 37 5.54 -9.69 -4.60
N VAL A 38 4.65 -10.44 -5.26
CA VAL A 38 5.01 -11.54 -6.17
C VAL A 38 5.74 -11.02 -7.40
N GLU A 39 5.22 -9.93 -7.97
CA GLU A 39 5.63 -9.40 -9.27
C GLU A 39 6.69 -8.29 -9.17
N GLN A 40 6.84 -7.71 -7.97
CA GLN A 40 7.73 -6.60 -7.63
C GLN A 40 7.60 -5.39 -8.57
N GLU A 41 6.40 -5.16 -9.11
CA GLU A 41 6.15 -4.05 -10.01
C GLU A 41 6.06 -2.72 -9.22
N LYS A 42 7.02 -1.81 -9.48
CA LYS A 42 7.14 -0.53 -8.77
C LYS A 42 5.84 0.30 -8.75
N PHE A 43 5.06 0.30 -9.83
CA PHE A 43 3.84 1.11 -9.91
C PHE A 43 2.67 0.53 -9.12
N SER A 44 2.56 -0.80 -9.08
CA SER A 44 1.58 -1.48 -8.23
C SER A 44 1.92 -1.28 -6.74
N ILE A 45 3.20 -1.31 -6.38
CA ILE A 45 3.68 -0.96 -5.04
C ILE A 45 3.36 0.50 -4.70
N ALA A 46 3.66 1.44 -5.61
CA ALA A 46 3.36 2.85 -5.42
C ALA A 46 1.85 3.10 -5.26
N LEU A 47 1.01 2.42 -6.06
CA LEU A 47 -0.44 2.46 -5.92
C LEU A 47 -0.87 1.99 -4.53
N ALA A 48 -0.35 0.87 -4.05
CA ALA A 48 -0.66 0.37 -2.71
C ALA A 48 -0.29 1.40 -1.61
N VAL A 49 0.87 2.04 -1.70
CA VAL A 49 1.30 3.10 -0.77
C VAL A 49 0.38 4.31 -0.82
N ILE A 50 0.02 4.79 -2.02
CA ILE A 50 -0.88 5.92 -2.22
C ILE A 50 -2.25 5.61 -1.59
N VAL A 51 -2.81 4.45 -1.88
CA VAL A 51 -4.14 4.04 -1.38
C VAL A 51 -4.13 3.93 0.15
N TYR A 52 -3.07 3.36 0.74
CA TYR A 52 -2.93 3.31 2.20
C TYR A 52 -2.82 4.72 2.80
N SER A 53 -2.04 5.59 2.17
CA SER A 53 -1.87 6.97 2.61
C SER A 53 -3.20 7.71 2.59
N LEU A 54 -3.99 7.57 1.52
CA LEU A 54 -5.33 8.14 1.40
C LEU A 54 -6.28 7.60 2.48
N SER A 55 -6.20 6.30 2.82
CA SER A 55 -6.98 5.73 3.92
C SER A 55 -6.68 6.43 5.26
N LYS A 56 -5.39 6.61 5.59
CA LYS A 56 -4.93 7.22 6.84
C LYS A 56 -5.14 8.72 6.92
N ILE A 57 -5.11 9.36 5.77
CA ILE A 57 -5.55 10.74 5.58
C ILE A 57 -7.04 10.78 5.94
N ILE A 58 -7.91 10.07 5.23
CA ILE A 58 -9.37 10.15 5.44
C ILE A 58 -9.81 9.81 6.89
N GLU A 59 -9.16 8.82 7.50
CA GLU A 59 -9.39 8.42 8.91
C GLU A 59 -9.18 9.58 9.90
N ARG A 60 -8.29 10.53 9.59
CA ARG A 60 -7.95 11.69 10.43
C ARG A 60 -8.89 12.86 10.18
N THR A 61 -10.03 12.85 10.88
CA THR A 61 -11.08 13.89 10.78
C THR A 61 -10.55 15.31 11.04
N ASN A 62 -9.55 15.46 11.91
CA ASN A 62 -8.91 16.75 12.20
C ASN A 62 -8.18 17.37 10.99
N TYR A 63 -7.91 16.63 9.92
CA TYR A 63 -7.32 17.18 8.71
C TYR A 63 -8.33 17.89 7.80
N GLN A 64 -9.62 17.64 7.98
CA GLN A 64 -10.68 18.29 7.20
C GLN A 64 -10.72 19.81 7.41
N LYS A 65 -10.12 20.31 8.51
CA LYS A 65 -9.99 21.74 8.81
C LYS A 65 -9.02 22.47 7.87
N TYR A 66 -8.10 21.76 7.22
CA TYR A 66 -7.14 22.40 6.31
C TYR A 66 -7.83 22.72 4.98
N PRO A 67 -7.76 23.97 4.48
CA PRO A 67 -8.39 24.33 3.19
C PRO A 67 -7.89 23.46 2.02
N ALA A 68 -6.61 23.09 2.05
CA ALA A 68 -5.98 22.24 1.04
C ALA A 68 -6.47 20.78 1.06
N TRP A 69 -7.15 20.33 2.12
CA TRP A 69 -7.66 18.97 2.28
C TRP A 69 -8.54 18.51 1.12
N LYS A 70 -9.62 19.26 0.89
CA LYS A 70 -10.61 18.94 -0.14
C LYS A 70 -10.00 18.99 -1.53
N ALA A 71 -9.13 19.98 -1.77
CA ALA A 71 -8.41 20.12 -3.03
C ALA A 71 -7.45 18.96 -3.28
N PHE A 72 -6.74 18.50 -2.25
CA PHE A 72 -5.85 17.34 -2.33
C PHE A 72 -6.63 16.08 -2.71
N LEU A 73 -7.67 15.72 -1.95
CA LEU A 73 -8.48 14.52 -2.23
C LEU A 73 -9.10 14.56 -3.63
N LYS A 74 -9.64 15.72 -4.05
CA LYS A 74 -10.20 15.88 -5.40
C LYS A 74 -9.15 15.68 -6.49
N LYS A 75 -7.95 16.26 -6.33
CA LYS A 75 -6.86 16.09 -7.30
C LYS A 75 -6.34 14.65 -7.33
N SER A 76 -6.24 13.98 -6.18
CA SER A 76 -5.91 12.55 -6.09
C SER A 76 -6.93 11.69 -6.85
N LEU A 77 -8.23 11.93 -6.64
CA LEU A 77 -9.31 11.23 -7.36
C LEU A 77 -9.17 11.40 -8.88
N VAL A 78 -8.97 12.64 -9.35
CA VAL A 78 -8.81 12.93 -10.78
C VAL A 78 -7.61 12.19 -11.39
N ASN A 79 -6.49 12.09 -10.66
CA ASN A 79 -5.32 11.34 -11.15
C ASN A 79 -5.55 9.82 -11.15
N LEU A 80 -6.30 9.28 -10.18
CA LEU A 80 -6.71 7.86 -10.18
C LEU A 80 -7.69 7.55 -11.33
N GLU A 81 -8.60 8.47 -11.65
CA GLU A 81 -9.46 8.36 -12.84
C GLU A 81 -8.66 8.37 -14.15
N LYS A 82 -7.67 9.27 -14.26
CA LYS A 82 -6.74 9.28 -15.41
C LYS A 82 -5.98 7.96 -15.51
N ALA A 83 -5.45 7.45 -14.39
CA ALA A 83 -4.75 6.18 -14.34
C ALA A 83 -5.62 5.04 -14.87
N SER A 84 -6.88 4.93 -14.40
CA SER A 84 -7.87 3.96 -14.90
C SER A 84 -8.06 4.06 -16.41
N ARG A 85 -8.33 5.27 -16.93
CA ARG A 85 -8.57 5.51 -18.37
C ARG A 85 -7.36 5.20 -19.24
N PHE A 86 -6.14 5.51 -18.77
CA PHE A 86 -4.93 5.22 -19.52
C PHE A 86 -4.63 3.73 -19.53
N LEU A 87 -4.85 3.04 -18.40
CA LEU A 87 -4.70 1.60 -18.32
C LEU A 87 -5.71 0.87 -19.20
N GLU A 88 -6.99 1.30 -19.22
CA GLU A 88 -8.03 0.79 -20.13
C GLU A 88 -7.57 0.83 -21.60
N LYS A 89 -6.94 1.94 -22.01
CA LYS A 89 -6.42 2.17 -23.36
C LYS A 89 -5.03 1.59 -23.64
N ASP A 90 -4.52 0.72 -22.76
CA ASP A 90 -3.18 0.12 -22.84
C ASP A 90 -2.02 1.13 -22.89
N ASN A 91 -2.26 2.36 -22.43
CA ASN A 91 -1.25 3.40 -22.35
C ASN A 91 -0.53 3.34 -21.00
N ILE A 92 0.32 2.33 -20.86
CA ILE A 92 1.06 2.05 -19.63
C ILE A 92 1.94 3.24 -19.21
N ASN A 93 2.57 3.95 -20.15
CA ASN A 93 3.39 5.11 -19.81
C ASN A 93 2.58 6.24 -19.18
N LYS A 94 1.39 6.53 -19.73
CA LYS A 94 0.50 7.55 -19.15
C LYS A 94 -0.14 7.11 -17.83
N PHE A 95 -0.39 5.81 -17.66
CA PHE A 95 -0.77 5.24 -16.37
C PHE A 95 0.32 5.53 -15.32
N LYS A 96 1.58 5.20 -15.63
CA LYS A 96 2.74 5.44 -14.75
C LYS A 96 2.90 6.91 -14.39
N GLU A 97 2.80 7.81 -15.37
CA GLU A 97 2.80 9.26 -15.14
C GLU A 97 1.69 9.68 -14.18
N SER A 98 0.47 9.14 -14.33
CA SER A 98 -0.68 9.50 -13.47
C SER A 98 -0.46 9.11 -12.01
N ILE A 99 0.20 7.97 -11.76
CA ILE A 99 0.60 7.56 -10.40
C ILE A 99 1.64 8.52 -9.82
N MET A 100 2.69 8.85 -10.61
CA MET A 100 3.73 9.80 -10.19
C MET A 100 3.17 11.21 -9.90
N GLU A 101 2.15 11.66 -10.63
CA GLU A 101 1.50 12.95 -10.37
C GLU A 101 0.84 13.02 -8.98
N ILE A 102 0.42 11.89 -8.41
CA ILE A 102 -0.11 11.85 -7.03
C ILE A 102 1.03 12.06 -6.02
N GLU A 103 2.20 11.47 -6.25
CA GLU A 103 3.38 11.70 -5.42
C GLU A 103 3.87 13.16 -5.51
N LYS A 104 3.89 13.73 -6.72
CA LYS A 104 4.19 15.16 -6.92
C LYS A 104 3.18 16.07 -6.23
N LEU A 105 1.90 15.69 -6.22
CA LEU A 105 0.86 16.44 -5.53
C LEU A 105 1.19 16.57 -4.04
N ILE A 106 1.63 15.50 -3.39
CA ILE A 106 2.07 15.51 -1.99
C ILE A 106 3.22 16.49 -1.77
N ASN A 107 4.21 16.48 -2.66
CA ASN A 107 5.37 17.37 -2.56
C ASN A 107 5.02 18.85 -2.79
N SER A 108 3.98 19.11 -3.59
CA SER A 108 3.47 20.45 -3.88
C SER A 108 2.57 21.06 -2.79
N LEU A 109 2.16 20.26 -1.79
CA LEU A 109 1.41 20.79 -0.64
C LEU A 109 2.27 21.81 0.12
N THR A 110 1.61 22.72 0.83
CA THR A 110 2.25 23.77 1.63
C THR A 110 1.72 23.80 3.08
N GLY A 111 2.51 24.42 3.96
CA GLY A 111 2.16 24.59 5.39
C GLY A 111 2.06 23.29 6.18
N ASN A 112 1.42 23.35 7.34
CA ASN A 112 1.30 22.21 8.28
C ASN A 112 0.62 20.99 7.64
N PHE A 113 -0.28 21.20 6.68
CA PHE A 113 -0.92 20.11 5.98
C PHE A 113 0.07 19.26 5.17
N LYS A 114 1.05 19.90 4.51
CA LYS A 114 2.14 19.20 3.83
C LYS A 114 2.87 18.25 4.77
N THR A 115 3.34 18.77 5.90
CA THR A 115 4.10 18.00 6.89
C THR A 115 3.33 16.78 7.35
N HIS A 116 2.03 16.95 7.63
CA HIS A 116 1.16 15.86 8.02
C HIS A 116 0.98 14.79 6.93
N VAL A 117 0.73 15.20 5.69
CA VAL A 117 0.56 14.26 4.56
C VAL A 117 1.87 13.54 4.25
N GLN A 118 3.00 14.26 4.23
CA GLN A 118 4.32 13.65 4.02
C GLN A 118 4.64 12.62 5.09
N GLN A 119 4.39 12.94 6.38
CA GLN A 119 4.57 11.97 7.46
C GLN A 119 3.68 10.72 7.30
N VAL A 120 2.44 10.89 6.83
CA VAL A 120 1.56 9.73 6.55
C VAL A 120 2.13 8.91 5.40
N PHE A 121 2.63 9.55 4.35
CA PHE A 121 3.19 8.87 3.18
C PHE A 121 4.49 8.12 3.49
N GLU A 122 5.40 8.70 4.27
CA GLU A 122 6.61 8.00 4.74
C GLU A 122 6.26 6.78 5.59
N LYS A 123 5.33 6.93 6.54
CA LYS A 123 4.84 5.78 7.33
C LYS A 123 4.13 4.73 6.48
N ALA A 124 3.44 5.14 5.41
CA ALA A 124 2.80 4.22 4.47
C ALA A 124 3.84 3.40 3.70
N LYS A 125 4.93 4.02 3.24
CA LYS A 125 6.05 3.31 2.61
C LYS A 125 6.64 2.26 3.54
N ILE A 126 6.98 2.63 4.78
CA ILE A 126 7.53 1.69 5.77
C ILE A 126 6.53 0.58 6.10
N ASN A 127 5.25 0.90 6.27
CA ASN A 127 4.22 -0.10 6.50
C ASN A 127 4.10 -1.09 5.33
N LYS A 128 4.09 -0.61 4.08
CA LYS A 128 4.00 -1.47 2.90
C LYS A 128 5.29 -2.25 2.66
N ALA A 129 6.45 -1.69 2.99
CA ALA A 129 7.72 -2.38 2.98
C ALA A 129 7.68 -3.61 3.88
N SER A 130 7.17 -3.43 5.10
CA SER A 130 7.03 -4.54 6.04
C SER A 130 6.17 -5.69 5.49
N ARG A 131 5.11 -5.38 4.73
CA ARG A 131 4.27 -6.38 4.04
C ARG A 131 4.98 -7.08 2.88
N ILE A 132 5.78 -6.35 2.10
CA ILE A 132 6.60 -6.97 1.05
C ILE A 132 7.64 -7.90 1.66
N TYR A 133 8.27 -7.48 2.77
CA TYR A 133 9.23 -8.29 3.51
C TYR A 133 8.59 -9.55 4.11
N GLU A 134 7.37 -9.46 4.64
CA GLU A 134 6.55 -10.61 5.07
C GLU A 134 6.34 -11.63 3.94
N HIS A 135 6.38 -11.21 2.66
CA HIS A 135 6.28 -12.12 1.53
C HIS A 135 7.61 -12.74 1.10
N GLY A 136 8.66 -12.61 1.91
CA GLY A 136 9.96 -13.26 1.71
C GLY A 136 10.91 -12.50 0.78
N VAL A 137 10.58 -11.27 0.40
CA VAL A 137 11.49 -10.40 -0.35
C VAL A 137 12.56 -9.88 0.60
N SER A 138 13.83 -9.83 0.17
CA SER A 138 14.92 -9.37 1.04
C SER A 138 14.73 -7.92 1.52
N MET A 139 15.34 -7.58 2.66
CA MET A 139 15.20 -6.26 3.27
C MET A 139 15.81 -5.17 2.38
N GLU A 140 16.96 -5.44 1.75
CA GLU A 140 17.63 -4.55 0.80
C GLU A 140 16.74 -4.26 -0.41
N ARG A 141 16.17 -5.32 -1.01
CA ARG A 141 15.31 -5.20 -2.19
C ARG A 141 14.03 -4.44 -1.87
N THR A 142 13.43 -4.74 -0.71
CA THR A 142 12.23 -4.06 -0.24
C THR A 142 12.49 -2.56 0.00
N ALA A 143 13.61 -2.22 0.65
CA ALA A 143 14.01 -0.85 0.89
C ALA A 143 14.22 -0.08 -0.43
N GLU A 144 14.88 -0.71 -1.41
CA GLU A 144 15.07 -0.15 -2.76
C GLU A 144 13.74 0.10 -3.48
N LEU A 145 12.81 -0.87 -3.43
CA LEU A 145 11.51 -0.78 -4.12
C LEU A 145 10.66 0.40 -3.62
N LEU A 146 10.76 0.73 -2.33
CA LEU A 146 9.96 1.77 -1.69
C LEU A 146 10.71 3.07 -1.43
N GLY A 147 12.01 3.11 -1.70
CA GLY A 147 12.83 4.29 -1.47
C GLY A 147 12.92 4.67 0.01
N ILE A 148 13.08 3.66 0.88
CA ILE A 148 13.32 3.83 2.32
C ILE A 148 14.67 3.24 2.69
N THR A 149 15.13 3.50 3.92
CA THR A 149 16.35 2.88 4.44
C THR A 149 16.08 1.48 4.99
N ILE A 150 17.10 0.62 4.95
CA ILE A 150 17.09 -0.69 5.62
C ILE A 150 16.82 -0.51 7.12
N PHE A 151 17.37 0.54 7.74
CA PHE A 151 17.17 0.84 9.16
C PHE A 151 15.71 1.13 9.51
N GLU A 152 15.01 1.94 8.70
CA GLU A 152 13.58 2.22 8.91
C GLU A 152 12.73 0.95 8.80
N LEU A 153 13.06 0.07 7.85
CA LEU A 153 12.38 -1.21 7.69
C LEU A 153 12.65 -2.15 8.87
N ALA A 154 13.91 -2.29 9.29
CA ALA A 154 14.31 -3.11 10.43
C ALA A 154 13.67 -2.65 11.74
N GLU A 155 13.68 -1.34 12.00
CA GLU A 155 13.06 -0.76 13.20
C GLU A 155 11.55 -1.04 13.24
N TYR A 156 10.87 -0.90 12.11
CA TYR A 156 9.43 -1.15 12.03
C TYR A 156 9.09 -2.64 12.15
N ALA A 157 9.82 -3.51 11.45
CA ALA A 157 9.60 -4.95 11.48
C ALA A 157 9.83 -5.52 12.90
N GLY A 158 10.88 -5.06 13.60
CA GLY A 158 11.15 -5.47 14.98
C GLY A 158 10.07 -5.01 15.97
N LYS A 159 9.51 -3.81 15.81
CA LYS A 159 8.41 -3.32 16.67
C LYS A 159 7.09 -4.05 16.45
N THR A 160 6.88 -4.57 15.25
CA THR A 160 5.62 -5.22 14.86
C THR A 160 5.66 -6.73 15.05
N GLY A 161 6.79 -7.30 15.47
CA GLY A 161 6.98 -8.74 15.62
C GLY A 161 6.91 -9.47 14.28
N ILE A 162 7.21 -8.79 13.17
CA ILE A 162 7.15 -9.39 11.82
C ILE A 162 8.19 -10.50 11.67
N SER A 163 9.33 -10.38 12.35
CA SER A 163 10.31 -11.47 12.50
C SER A 163 9.75 -12.70 13.21
N ASP A 164 8.69 -12.52 14.00
CA ASP A 164 8.01 -13.58 14.77
C ASP A 164 6.75 -14.09 14.05
N ILE A 165 6.39 -13.51 12.90
CA ILE A 165 5.35 -14.06 12.02
C ILE A 165 5.94 -15.33 11.41
N ASP A 166 5.54 -16.45 11.98
CA ASP A 166 5.89 -17.79 11.55
C ASP A 166 5.35 -18.02 10.12
N LEU A 167 6.09 -17.54 9.11
CA LEU A 167 5.85 -17.87 7.69
C LEU A 167 5.96 -19.37 7.46
N SER A 168 6.59 -20.09 8.39
CA SER A 168 6.46 -21.52 8.59
C SER A 168 5.35 -21.85 9.58
N MET A 169 4.09 -21.52 9.28
CA MET A 169 2.97 -22.28 9.85
C MET A 169 3.00 -23.73 9.31
N THR A 170 4.02 -24.47 9.72
CA THR A 170 3.97 -25.92 9.83
C THR A 170 2.92 -26.23 10.89
N LEU A 171 2.16 -27.30 10.67
CA LEU A 171 1.10 -27.77 11.59
C LEU A 171 1.47 -27.51 13.06
N PRO A 172 0.58 -26.94 13.90
CA PRO A 172 0.81 -26.82 15.34
C PRO A 172 1.35 -28.13 15.92
N VAL A 173 2.23 -28.05 16.92
CA VAL A 173 2.90 -29.23 17.51
C VAL A 173 1.89 -30.33 17.85
N GLU A 174 0.73 -29.95 18.39
CA GLU A 174 -0.36 -30.86 18.75
C GLU A 174 -0.90 -31.60 17.52
N LYS A 175 -1.06 -30.89 16.39
CA LYS A 175 -1.49 -31.48 15.12
C LYS A 175 -0.40 -32.35 14.50
N ARG A 176 0.89 -32.02 14.67
CA ARG A 176 2.02 -32.87 14.20
C ARG A 176 2.08 -34.18 14.98
N ILE A 177 1.96 -34.11 16.30
CA ILE A 177 1.94 -35.31 17.16
C ILE A 177 0.75 -36.19 16.77
N LYS A 178 -0.44 -35.61 16.55
CA LYS A 178 -1.61 -36.37 16.10
C LYS A 178 -1.40 -37.02 14.74
N TYR A 179 -0.84 -36.30 13.78
CA TYR A 179 -0.57 -36.83 12.44
C TYR A 179 0.41 -38.02 12.48
N VAL A 180 1.47 -37.91 13.29
CA VAL A 180 2.42 -39.01 13.51
C VAL A 180 1.72 -40.20 14.20
N ALA A 181 0.91 -39.95 15.24
CA ALA A 181 0.18 -41.00 15.94
C ALA A 181 -0.81 -41.76 15.03
N ASP A 182 -1.40 -41.09 14.04
CA ASP A 182 -2.30 -41.71 13.07
C ASP A 182 -1.55 -42.51 11.98
N ILE A 183 -0.28 -42.19 11.69
CA ILE A 183 0.57 -42.97 10.76
C ILE A 183 1.04 -44.30 11.38
N PHE A 184 1.30 -44.32 12.68
CA PHE A 184 1.81 -45.49 13.40
C PHE A 184 0.71 -46.34 14.07
N LYS A 185 -0.54 -46.21 13.60
CA LYS A 185 -1.67 -47.06 14.00
C LYS A 185 -1.89 -48.22 13.04
#